data_AF-A0A7X3TQE3-F1
#
_entry.id   AF-A0A7X3TQE3-F1
#
_cell.length_a   1.000
_cell.length_b   1.000
_cell.length_c   1.000
_cell.angle_alpha   90.00
_cell.angle_beta   90.00
_cell.angle_gamma   90.00
#
_symmetry.space_group_name_H-M   'P 1'
#
loop_
_entity.id
_entity.type
_entity.pdbx_description
1 polymer ?
#
loop_
_entity_poly.entity_id
_entity_poly.type
_entity_poly.pdbx_seq_one_letter_code
_entity_poly.pdbx_strand_id
1 'polypeptide(L)'
;MSGLTPDQLDFYRTGGYLLVEDVLDPTVFDLLIAEIDAIVDTAAQEAHAAGELSELHADLPFAKRLVHIHSQLANPEPLLRQVNGKLKTEGMFAILTQPALLDIVESVIGPEILAHPQFNLRAKLPNQD
;
A
#
# COMPACT_ATOMS: atom_id res chain seq x y z
N MET A 1 -20.34 -9.11 -6.45
CA MET A 1 -20.14 -10.46 -5.87
C MET A 1 -20.99 -10.51 -4.60
N SER A 2 -21.06 -11.62 -3.87
CA SER A 2 -21.80 -11.63 -2.60
C SER A 2 -20.96 -10.96 -1.52
N GLY A 3 -21.56 -10.03 -0.77
CA GLY A 3 -20.98 -9.51 0.46
C GLY A 3 -20.87 -10.57 1.56
N LEU A 4 -20.82 -10.15 2.83
CA LEU A 4 -20.65 -11.06 3.96
C LEU A 4 -21.88 -11.96 4.15
N THR A 5 -21.64 -13.23 4.52
CA THR A 5 -22.71 -14.13 4.95
C THR A 5 -23.26 -13.71 6.33
N PRO A 6 -24.47 -14.16 6.71
CA PRO A 6 -25.00 -13.91 8.06
C PRO A 6 -24.04 -14.34 9.17
N ASP A 7 -23.43 -15.53 9.04
CA ASP A 7 -22.50 -16.06 10.03
C ASP A 7 -21.23 -15.22 10.15
N GLN A 8 -20.69 -14.73 9.02
CA GLN A 8 -19.54 -13.82 9.00
C GLN A 8 -19.87 -12.47 9.67
N LEU A 9 -21.07 -11.95 9.42
CA LEU A 9 -21.53 -10.69 10.00
C LEU A 9 -21.76 -10.82 11.52
N ASP A 10 -22.33 -11.93 11.98
CA ASP A 10 -22.50 -12.21 13.40
C ASP A 10 -21.16 -12.43 14.11
N PHE A 11 -20.20 -13.10 13.45
CA PHE A 11 -18.83 -13.21 13.95
C PHE A 11 -18.18 -11.83 14.08
N TYR A 12 -18.24 -10.99 13.04
CA TYR A 12 -17.70 -9.63 13.07
C TYR A 12 -18.30 -8.79 14.21
N ARG A 13 -19.63 -8.83 14.37
CA ARG A 13 -20.33 -8.07 15.42
C ARG A 13 -19.97 -8.52 16.83
N THR A 14 -19.72 -9.81 17.01
CA THR A 14 -19.40 -10.38 18.33
C THR A 14 -17.91 -10.24 18.66
N GLY A 15 -17.04 -10.45 17.66
CA GLY A 15 -15.59 -10.49 17.83
C GLY A 15 -14.88 -9.16 17.59
N GLY A 16 -15.51 -8.22 16.89
CA GLY A 16 -14.91 -6.93 16.51
C GLY A 16 -13.91 -7.00 15.36
N TYR A 17 -13.72 -8.18 14.75
CA TYR A 17 -12.90 -8.39 13.57
C TYR A 17 -13.42 -9.57 12.74
N LEU A 18 -13.02 -9.63 11.47
CA LEU A 18 -13.29 -10.75 10.58
C LEU A 18 -12.13 -10.90 9.59
N LEU A 19 -11.66 -12.12 9.39
CA LEU A 19 -10.74 -12.45 8.30
C LEU A 19 -11.57 -12.94 7.10
N VAL A 20 -11.40 -12.30 5.95
CA VAL A 20 -11.95 -12.75 4.68
C VAL A 20 -10.77 -12.96 3.74
N GLU A 21 -10.56 -14.22 3.36
CA GLU A 21 -9.44 -14.61 2.50
C GLU A 21 -9.79 -14.35 1.03
N ASP A 22 -8.76 -14.12 0.21
CA ASP A 22 -8.85 -14.04 -1.26
C ASP A 22 -9.89 -13.04 -1.82
N VAL A 23 -10.12 -11.93 -1.11
CA VAL A 23 -11.08 -10.87 -1.52
C VAL A 23 -10.63 -10.14 -2.78
N LEU A 24 -9.33 -9.84 -2.86
CA LEU A 24 -8.75 -9.04 -3.92
C LEU A 24 -7.73 -9.89 -4.67
N ASP A 25 -7.83 -9.88 -6.00
CA ASP A 25 -6.78 -10.44 -6.85
C ASP A 25 -5.48 -9.63 -6.65
N PRO A 26 -4.30 -10.26 -6.49
CA PRO A 26 -3.06 -9.53 -6.29
C PRO A 26 -2.74 -8.48 -7.37
N THR A 27 -3.25 -8.64 -8.59
CA THR A 27 -3.03 -7.69 -9.70
C THR A 27 -3.68 -6.32 -9.45
N VAL A 28 -4.65 -6.20 -8.53
CA VAL A 28 -5.23 -4.89 -8.19
C VAL A 28 -4.20 -3.93 -7.60
N PHE A 29 -3.08 -4.45 -7.08
CA PHE A 29 -2.00 -3.66 -6.50
C PHE A 29 -0.98 -3.18 -7.54
N ASP A 30 -0.99 -3.71 -8.77
CA ASP A 30 0.07 -3.47 -9.77
C ASP A 30 0.25 -1.98 -10.09
N LEU A 31 -0.85 -1.24 -10.23
CA LEU A 31 -0.80 0.20 -10.49
C LEU A 31 -0.18 0.96 -9.32
N LEU A 32 -0.61 0.67 -8.08
CA LEU A 32 -0.05 1.32 -6.89
C LEU A 32 1.44 0.96 -6.72
N ILE A 33 1.81 -0.30 -7.00
CA ILE A 33 3.20 -0.75 -6.97
C ILE A 33 4.04 0.04 -7.99
N ALA A 34 3.57 0.20 -9.22
CA ALA A 34 4.27 0.97 -10.24
C ALA A 34 4.42 2.45 -9.86
N GLU A 35 3.39 3.06 -9.26
CA GLU A 35 3.43 4.44 -8.77
C GLU A 35 4.48 4.61 -7.64
N ILE A 36 4.53 3.69 -6.69
CA ILE A 36 5.53 3.72 -5.61
C ILE A 36 6.93 3.46 -6.18
N ASP A 37 7.08 2.54 -7.12
CA ASP A 37 8.38 2.23 -7.72
C ASP A 37 8.94 3.44 -8.50
N ALA A 38 8.08 4.22 -9.18
CA ALA A 38 8.47 5.46 -9.84
C ALA A 38 8.96 6.54 -8.85
N ILE A 39 8.34 6.62 -7.65
CA ILE A 39 8.80 7.50 -6.57
C ILE A 39 10.19 7.08 -6.09
N VAL A 40 10.37 5.77 -5.86
CA VAL A 40 11.66 5.20 -5.43
C VAL A 40 12.73 5.43 -6.51
N ASP A 41 12.39 5.24 -7.79
CA ASP A 41 13.29 5.47 -8.92
C ASP A 41 13.77 6.92 -8.99
N THR A 42 12.84 7.87 -8.89
CA THR A 42 13.16 9.30 -8.90
C THR A 42 14.12 9.66 -7.78
N ALA A 43 13.83 9.21 -6.55
CA ALA A 43 14.70 9.46 -5.40
C ALA A 43 16.08 8.79 -5.55
N ALA A 44 16.15 7.60 -6.16
CA ALA A 44 17.42 6.93 -6.45
C ALA A 44 18.26 7.71 -7.45
N GLN A 45 17.64 8.21 -8.52
CA GLN A 45 18.31 9.04 -9.53
C GLN A 45 18.86 10.34 -8.92
N GLU A 46 18.05 11.02 -8.09
CA GLU A 46 18.45 12.24 -7.38
C GLU A 46 19.65 11.98 -6.44
N ALA A 47 19.58 10.92 -5.62
CA ALA A 47 20.66 10.56 -4.69
C ALA A 47 21.95 10.14 -5.43
N HIS A 48 21.82 9.41 -6.54
CA HIS A 48 22.97 9.04 -7.36
C HIS A 48 23.63 10.25 -8.02
N ALA A 49 22.84 11.18 -8.56
CA ALA A 49 23.35 12.43 -9.13
C ALA A 49 24.06 13.31 -8.06
N ALA A 50 23.62 13.24 -6.80
CA ALA A 50 24.26 13.89 -5.67
C ALA A 50 25.51 13.14 -5.14
N GLY A 51 25.81 11.93 -5.64
CA GLY A 51 26.90 11.09 -5.15
C GLY A 51 26.63 10.41 -3.81
N GLU A 52 25.37 10.41 -3.35
CA GLU A 52 24.92 9.79 -2.10
C GLU A 52 24.56 8.31 -2.27
N LEU A 53 24.35 7.87 -3.52
CA LEU A 53 24.01 6.49 -3.87
C LEU A 53 25.00 5.98 -4.92
N SER A 54 25.58 4.80 -4.68
CA SER A 54 26.59 4.20 -5.58
C SER A 54 26.00 3.49 -6.79
N GLU A 55 24.77 2.98 -6.66
CA GLU A 55 24.08 2.19 -7.69
C GLU A 55 22.57 2.39 -7.59
N LEU A 56 21.88 2.46 -8.74
CA LEU A 56 20.44 2.72 -8.81
C LEU A 56 19.55 1.52 -8.45
N HIS A 57 20.11 0.31 -8.41
CA HIS A 57 19.40 -0.96 -8.17
C HIS A 57 18.19 -1.16 -9.08
N ALA A 58 18.28 -0.75 -10.35
CA ALA A 58 17.15 -0.76 -11.29
C ALA A 58 16.73 -2.19 -11.71
N ASP A 59 17.58 -3.18 -11.49
CA ASP A 59 17.34 -4.60 -11.71
C ASP A 59 16.65 -5.29 -10.53
N LEU A 60 16.61 -4.64 -9.35
CA LEU A 60 15.98 -5.23 -8.17
C LEU A 60 14.45 -5.13 -8.26
N PRO A 61 13.73 -6.17 -7.81
CA PRO A 61 12.27 -6.12 -7.75
C PRO A 61 11.79 -5.09 -6.71
N PHE A 62 10.60 -4.54 -6.93
CA PHE A 62 9.91 -3.59 -6.04
C PHE A 62 10.07 -3.92 -4.55
N ALA A 63 9.80 -5.17 -4.16
CA ALA A 63 9.84 -5.63 -2.78
C ALA A 63 11.22 -5.51 -2.09
N LYS A 64 12.30 -5.37 -2.87
CA LYS A 64 13.68 -5.26 -2.38
C LYS A 64 14.29 -3.89 -2.63
N ARG A 65 13.93 -3.24 -3.74
CA ARG A 65 14.61 -2.03 -4.22
C ARG A 65 14.65 -0.91 -3.19
N LEU A 66 13.52 -0.62 -2.53
CA LEU A 66 13.44 0.39 -1.46
C LEU A 66 14.40 0.08 -0.30
N VAL A 67 14.51 -1.19 0.12
CA VAL A 67 15.38 -1.60 1.24
C VAL A 67 16.86 -1.37 0.90
N HIS A 68 17.26 -1.73 -0.33
CA HIS A 68 18.64 -1.57 -0.77
C HIS A 68 19.04 -0.10 -0.88
N ILE A 69 18.21 0.74 -1.51
CA ILE A 69 18.45 2.19 -1.58
C ILE A 69 18.50 2.78 -0.17
N HIS A 70 17.51 2.48 0.68
CA HIS A 70 17.46 2.94 2.07
C HIS A 70 18.76 2.61 2.83
N SER A 71 19.32 1.41 2.66
CA SER A 71 20.52 0.97 3.38
C SER A 71 21.81 1.70 2.98
N GLN A 72 21.85 2.33 1.80
CA GLN A 72 23.02 3.06 1.32
C GLN A 72 22.97 4.55 1.66
N LEU A 73 21.77 5.13 1.77
CA LEU A 73 21.61 6.55 2.05
C LEU A 73 22.02 6.86 3.50
N ALA A 74 22.87 7.87 3.67
CA ALA A 74 23.21 8.38 5.00
C ALA A 74 21.99 9.00 5.71
N ASN A 75 21.04 9.55 4.94
CA ASN A 75 19.77 10.09 5.43
C ASN A 75 18.60 9.63 4.57
N PRO A 76 17.96 8.49 4.89
CA PRO A 76 16.86 7.94 4.09
C PRO A 76 15.48 8.56 4.40
N GLU A 77 15.37 9.43 5.41
CA GLU A 77 14.09 10.04 5.83
C GLU A 77 13.32 10.75 4.70
N PRO A 78 13.96 11.53 3.81
CA PRO A 78 13.25 12.16 2.69
C PRO A 78 12.61 11.14 1.75
N LEU A 79 13.28 10.02 1.46
CA LEU A 79 12.73 8.92 0.66
C LEU A 79 11.53 8.28 1.39
N LEU A 80 11.68 7.94 2.67
CA LEU A 80 10.61 7.31 3.44
C LEU A 80 9.35 8.18 3.54
N ARG A 81 9.49 9.51 3.61
CA ARG A 81 8.34 10.43 3.61
C ARG A 81 7.56 10.42 2.30
N GLN A 82 8.17 10.07 1.18
CA GLN A 82 7.51 10.01 -0.12
C GLN A 82 6.70 8.72 -0.30
N VAL A 83 7.15 7.62 0.33
CA VAL A 83 6.49 6.31 0.26
C VAL A 83 5.64 5.99 1.51
N ASN A 84 5.56 6.92 2.46
CA ASN A 84 4.72 6.81 3.66
C ASN A 84 3.61 7.87 3.70
N GLY A 85 2.54 7.55 4.42
CA GLY A 85 1.45 8.49 4.70
C GLY A 85 0.30 8.36 3.72
N LYS A 86 -0.32 9.48 3.38
CA LYS A 86 -1.58 9.54 2.63
C LYS A 86 -1.31 9.70 1.14
N LEU A 87 -0.72 8.69 0.52
CA LEU A 87 -0.45 8.70 -0.91
C LEU A 87 -1.79 8.67 -1.68
N LYS A 88 -2.11 9.77 -2.37
CA LYS A 88 -3.38 9.97 -3.10
C LYS A 88 -3.14 9.78 -4.59
N THR A 89 -2.96 8.54 -4.99
CA THR A 89 -2.70 8.18 -6.38
C THR A 89 -3.89 7.44 -7.01
N GLU A 90 -3.83 7.21 -8.32
CA GLU A 90 -4.86 6.48 -9.04
C GLU A 90 -4.90 5.02 -8.56
N GLY A 91 -3.73 4.39 -8.37
CA GLY A 91 -3.63 3.03 -7.83
C GLY A 91 -4.26 2.89 -6.45
N MET A 92 -4.00 3.83 -5.54
CA MET A 92 -4.65 3.83 -4.21
C MET A 92 -6.18 3.95 -4.33
N PHE A 93 -6.67 4.86 -5.17
CA PHE A 93 -8.11 5.03 -5.37
C PHE A 93 -8.75 3.79 -6.00
N ALA A 94 -8.09 3.16 -6.98
CA ALA A 94 -8.55 1.95 -7.63
C ALA A 94 -8.69 0.78 -6.65
N ILE A 95 -7.78 0.65 -5.67
CA ILE A 95 -7.89 -0.35 -4.59
C ILE A 95 -9.06 -0.04 -3.66
N LEU A 96 -9.17 1.21 -3.20
CA LEU A 96 -10.23 1.64 -2.27
C LEU A 96 -11.64 1.55 -2.86
N THR A 97 -11.75 1.51 -4.18
CA THR A 97 -13.02 1.42 -4.92
C THR A 97 -13.26 0.05 -5.55
N GLN A 98 -12.46 -0.97 -5.20
CA GLN A 98 -12.70 -2.33 -5.67
C GLN A 98 -14.10 -2.83 -5.28
N PRO A 99 -14.93 -3.31 -6.23
CA PRO A 99 -16.28 -3.77 -5.92
C PRO A 99 -16.33 -4.85 -4.84
N ALA A 100 -15.40 -5.79 -4.84
CA ALA A 100 -15.35 -6.85 -3.82
C ALA A 100 -15.12 -6.29 -2.40
N LEU A 101 -14.32 -5.22 -2.27
CA LEU A 101 -14.12 -4.54 -1.00
C LEU A 101 -15.38 -3.77 -0.59
N LEU A 102 -16.02 -3.07 -1.53
CA LEU A 102 -17.22 -2.28 -1.28
C LEU A 102 -18.43 -3.17 -0.91
N ASP A 103 -18.60 -4.33 -1.57
CA ASP A 103 -19.65 -5.32 -1.26
C ASP A 103 -19.53 -5.81 0.20
N ILE A 104 -18.30 -5.99 0.69
CA ILE A 104 -18.03 -6.37 2.09
C ILE A 104 -18.37 -5.22 3.04
N VAL A 105 -17.92 -4.00 2.74
CA VAL A 105 -18.18 -2.81 3.58
C VAL A 105 -19.68 -2.53 3.65
N GLU A 106 -20.40 -2.61 2.53
CA GLU A 106 -21.85 -2.44 2.45
C GLU A 106 -22.60 -3.42 3.37
N SER A 107 -22.12 -4.67 3.45
CA SER A 107 -22.71 -5.68 4.34
C SER A 107 -22.64 -5.30 5.82
N VAL A 108 -21.70 -4.42 6.19
CA VAL A 108 -21.47 -3.98 7.57
C VAL A 108 -22.20 -2.67 7.88
N ILE A 109 -22.10 -1.67 6.98
CA ILE A 109 -22.55 -0.30 7.25
C ILE A 109 -23.78 0.13 6.43
N GLY A 110 -24.23 -0.69 5.49
CA GLY A 110 -25.28 -0.33 4.54
C GLY A 110 -24.75 0.37 3.28
N PRO A 111 -25.66 0.77 2.37
CA PRO A 111 -25.32 1.19 1.01
C PRO A 111 -24.66 2.57 0.91
N GLU A 112 -24.75 3.39 1.96
CA GLU A 112 -24.16 4.73 1.98
C GLU A 112 -22.72 4.69 2.50
N ILE A 113 -21.78 4.43 1.59
CA ILE A 113 -20.35 4.32 1.92
C ILE A 113 -19.64 5.66 1.72
N LEU A 114 -19.00 6.16 2.78
CA LEU A 114 -18.14 7.34 2.77
C LEU A 114 -16.70 6.95 3.10
N ALA A 115 -15.76 7.21 2.18
CA ALA A 115 -14.35 7.00 2.40
C ALA A 115 -13.71 8.24 3.05
N HIS A 116 -13.46 8.19 4.35
CA HIS A 116 -12.67 9.21 5.02
C HIS A 116 -11.17 9.00 4.73
N PRO A 117 -10.36 10.05 4.46
CA PRO A 117 -8.95 9.91 4.07
C PRO A 117 -8.02 9.60 5.27
N GLN A 118 -8.42 8.69 6.15
CA GLN A 118 -7.64 8.22 7.30
C GLN A 118 -7.00 6.85 7.02
N PHE A 119 -6.45 6.69 5.82
CA PHE A 119 -5.56 5.57 5.50
C PHE A 119 -4.10 6.01 5.61
N ASN A 120 -3.18 5.05 5.70
CA ASN A 120 -1.75 5.31 5.60
C ASN A 120 -1.07 4.17 4.85
N LEU A 121 -0.32 4.51 3.81
CA LEU A 121 0.75 3.66 3.30
C LEU A 121 1.90 3.70 4.31
N ARG A 122 2.46 2.53 4.62
CA ARG A 122 3.58 2.39 5.56
C ARG A 122 4.54 1.35 5.01
N ALA A 123 5.64 1.81 4.44
CA ALA A 123 6.78 0.96 4.19
C ALA A 123 7.29 0.38 5.51
N LYS A 124 7.42 -0.94 5.57
CA LYS A 124 8.01 -1.67 6.70
C LYS A 124 9.35 -2.22 6.26
N LEU A 125 10.43 -1.66 6.79
CA LEU A 125 11.78 -2.13 6.48
C LEU A 125 12.18 -3.28 7.42
N PRO A 126 13.14 -4.13 7.03
CA PRO A 126 13.70 -5.13 7.92
C PRO A 126 14.20 -4.52 9.23
N ASN A 127 13.93 -5.17 10.35
CA ASN A 127 14.32 -4.75 11.70
C ASN A 127 13.73 -3.39 12.15
N GLN A 128 12.60 -2.97 11.59
CA GLN A 128 11.77 -1.90 12.15
C GLN A 128 10.64 -2.52 12.99
N ASP A 129 10.69 -2.32 14.30
CA ASP A 129 9.58 -2.64 15.21
C ASP A 129 8.33 -1.77 14.88
#